data_AF-A0A6Y4PPD2-F1
#
_entry.id   AF-A0A6Y4PPD2-F1
#
_cell.length_a   1.000
_cell.length_b   1.000
_cell.length_c   1.000
_cell.angle_alpha   90.00
_cell.angle_beta   90.00
_cell.angle_gamma   90.00
#
_symmetry.space_group_name_H-M   'P 1'
#
loop_
_entity.id
_entity.type
_entity.pdbx_description
1 polymer ?
#
loop_
_entity_poly.entity_id
_entity_poly.type
_entity_poly.pdbx_seq_one_letter_code
_entity_poly.pdbx_strand_id
1 'polypeptide(L)'
;KLSSATDSDSEALAATPKAVHAVMDEVQTKAPLDSPALTGTPTAPTPETAAAGIEIATAAFVAAKVAQLVGSAPETLDTLKELADALGNDPNFATTVLNKLAGKQPLDDTLTALSGKSVDGLIEYVGLRETINHAADALLKSQNGGDIPEKPLFVQNIGALPASGTAVAANRLASRGALPALTGATRGSDSGLIMGEVYNNGYPTQYGNILRLTGTGDGEILIGWSGTNGAPAPAYIRSHRDTADAEWSEWA
;
A
#
# COMPACT_ATOMS: atom_id res chain seq x y z
N LYS A 1 -19.94 114.69 -33.90
CA LYS A 1 -19.25 114.79 -32.59
C LYS A 1 -18.51 113.47 -32.37
N LEU A 2 -17.35 113.49 -31.71
CA LEU A 2 -16.57 112.27 -31.44
C LEU A 2 -16.84 111.76 -30.02
N SER A 3 -16.79 110.45 -29.83
CA SER A 3 -16.91 109.80 -28.52
C SER A 3 -15.68 108.94 -28.23
N SER A 4 -15.18 108.98 -26.99
CA SER A 4 -14.09 108.11 -26.54
C SER A 4 -14.55 106.99 -25.59
N ALA A 5 -15.88 106.80 -25.46
CA ALA A 5 -16.44 105.70 -24.70
C ALA A 5 -16.23 104.37 -25.46
N THR A 6 -15.87 103.31 -24.74
CA THR A 6 -15.65 101.96 -25.29
C THR A 6 -16.93 101.10 -25.31
N ASP A 7 -18.01 101.66 -24.77
CA ASP A 7 -19.33 101.07 -24.57
C ASP A 7 -20.45 102.00 -25.07
N SER A 8 -20.16 102.88 -26.04
CA SER A 8 -21.14 103.86 -26.51
C SER A 8 -22.25 103.20 -27.34
N ASP A 9 -23.49 103.27 -26.85
CA ASP A 9 -24.69 102.84 -27.60
C ASP A 9 -25.16 103.87 -28.66
N SER A 10 -24.39 104.95 -28.91
CA SER A 10 -24.80 106.04 -29.80
C SER A 10 -24.38 105.79 -31.25
N GLU A 11 -25.36 105.62 -32.14
CA GLU A 11 -25.10 105.47 -33.59
C GLU A 11 -24.74 106.79 -34.30
N ALA A 12 -24.93 107.94 -33.63
CA ALA A 12 -24.72 109.28 -34.21
C ALA A 12 -23.33 109.88 -33.91
N LEU A 13 -22.53 109.23 -33.07
CA LEU A 13 -21.20 109.68 -32.65
C LEU A 13 -20.12 108.77 -33.24
N ALA A 14 -19.11 109.33 -33.88
CA ALA A 14 -17.98 108.54 -34.36
C ALA A 14 -16.99 108.25 -33.22
N ALA A 15 -16.46 107.03 -33.17
CA ALA A 15 -15.45 106.63 -32.20
C ALA A 15 -14.12 107.38 -32.43
N THR A 16 -13.44 107.78 -31.35
CA THR A 16 -12.07 108.30 -31.44
C THR A 16 -11.07 107.15 -31.61
N PRO A 17 -9.86 107.42 -32.15
CA PRO A 17 -8.78 106.44 -32.19
C PRO A 17 -8.46 105.83 -30.82
N LYS A 18 -8.63 106.60 -29.74
CA LYS A 18 -8.45 106.15 -28.35
C LYS A 18 -9.45 105.04 -27.99
N ALA A 19 -10.72 105.19 -28.34
CA ALA A 19 -11.73 104.16 -28.08
C ALA A 19 -11.45 102.89 -28.89
N VAL A 20 -11.07 103.02 -30.17
CA VAL A 20 -10.74 101.87 -31.02
C VAL A 20 -9.53 101.10 -30.48
N HIS A 21 -8.47 101.79 -30.05
CA HIS A 21 -7.29 101.16 -29.48
C HIS A 21 -7.64 100.39 -28.19
N ALA A 22 -8.41 101.00 -27.29
CA ALA A 22 -8.81 100.35 -26.05
C ALA A 22 -9.65 99.08 -26.27
N VAL A 23 -10.57 99.11 -27.24
CA VAL A 23 -11.34 97.90 -27.62
C VAL A 23 -10.43 96.85 -28.24
N MET A 24 -9.48 97.23 -29.10
CA MET A 24 -8.57 96.29 -29.75
C MET A 24 -7.62 95.61 -28.75
N ASP A 25 -7.12 96.37 -27.77
CA ASP A 25 -6.32 95.82 -26.67
C ASP A 25 -7.12 94.77 -25.89
N GLU A 26 -8.41 95.03 -25.59
CA GLU A 26 -9.26 94.05 -24.92
C GLU A 26 -9.54 92.81 -25.78
N VAL A 27 -9.85 92.98 -27.06
CA VAL A 27 -10.12 91.85 -27.99
C VAL A 27 -8.92 90.93 -28.09
N GLN A 28 -7.70 91.47 -28.10
CA GLN A 28 -6.46 90.68 -28.12
C GLN A 28 -6.26 89.82 -26.86
N THR A 29 -6.99 90.09 -25.77
CA THR A 29 -6.95 89.27 -24.54
C THR A 29 -7.99 88.14 -24.51
N LYS A 30 -8.94 88.10 -25.46
CA LYS A 30 -9.96 87.04 -25.52
C LYS A 30 -9.41 85.79 -26.21
N ALA A 31 -9.96 84.62 -25.87
CA ALA A 31 -9.59 83.37 -26.53
C ALA A 31 -10.18 83.28 -27.96
N PRO A 32 -9.54 82.55 -28.89
CA PRO A 32 -10.11 82.28 -30.22
C PRO A 32 -11.48 81.62 -30.13
N LEU A 33 -12.38 81.96 -31.07
CA LEU A 33 -13.70 81.35 -31.15
C LEU A 33 -13.61 79.85 -31.49
N ASP A 34 -12.75 79.53 -32.46
CA ASP A 34 -12.51 78.16 -32.90
C ASP A 34 -11.34 77.56 -32.12
N SER A 35 -11.61 76.46 -31.42
CA SER A 35 -10.61 75.69 -30.67
C SER A 35 -9.74 76.55 -29.72
N PRO A 36 -10.36 77.29 -28.77
CA PRO A 36 -9.60 78.04 -27.77
C PRO A 36 -8.68 77.09 -26.99
N ALA A 37 -7.41 77.48 -26.82
CA ALA A 37 -6.52 76.81 -25.88
C ALA A 37 -6.85 77.26 -24.46
N LEU A 38 -7.43 76.35 -23.66
CA LEU A 38 -7.71 76.63 -22.25
C LEU A 38 -6.45 76.37 -21.41
N THR A 39 -5.98 77.38 -20.69
CA THR A 39 -4.82 77.28 -19.78
C THR A 39 -5.24 77.65 -18.35
N GLY A 40 -4.51 77.16 -17.34
CA GLY A 40 -4.85 77.38 -15.93
C GLY A 40 -6.00 76.49 -15.46
N THR A 41 -6.95 77.07 -14.70
CA THR A 41 -8.12 76.35 -14.13
C THR A 41 -9.43 76.90 -14.71
N PRO A 42 -9.72 76.65 -16.00
CA PRO A 42 -10.96 77.11 -16.62
C PRO A 42 -12.18 76.50 -15.92
N THR A 43 -13.25 77.29 -15.77
CA THR A 43 -14.53 76.83 -15.26
C THR A 43 -15.53 76.67 -16.40
N ALA A 44 -16.38 75.65 -16.29
CA ALA A 44 -17.50 75.42 -17.20
C ALA A 44 -18.73 75.00 -16.37
N PRO A 45 -19.96 75.26 -16.85
CA PRO A 45 -21.16 74.69 -16.24
C PRO A 45 -21.02 73.17 -16.14
N THR A 46 -21.31 72.60 -14.97
CA THR A 46 -21.26 71.14 -14.79
C THR A 46 -22.50 70.52 -15.41
N PRO A 47 -22.35 69.61 -16.39
CA PRO A 47 -23.49 68.92 -16.99
C PRO A 47 -24.24 68.07 -15.96
N GLU A 48 -25.52 67.82 -16.21
CA GLU A 48 -26.28 66.81 -15.47
C GLU A 48 -25.70 65.42 -15.71
N THR A 49 -25.80 64.52 -14.73
CA THR A 49 -25.23 63.17 -14.85
C THR A 49 -25.84 62.34 -16.00
N ALA A 50 -26.98 62.70 -16.57
CA ALA A 50 -27.53 62.02 -17.75
C ALA A 50 -26.98 62.53 -19.10
N ALA A 51 -26.12 63.56 -19.11
CA ALA A 51 -25.57 64.14 -20.32
C ALA A 51 -24.79 63.12 -21.16
N ALA A 52 -24.99 63.16 -22.48
CA ALA A 52 -24.39 62.26 -23.46
C ALA A 52 -23.98 62.97 -24.76
N GLY A 53 -24.00 64.31 -24.77
CA GLY A 53 -23.71 65.14 -25.93
C GLY A 53 -22.25 65.56 -26.01
N ILE A 54 -22.03 66.78 -26.52
CA ILE A 54 -20.70 67.40 -26.73
C ILE A 54 -20.34 68.38 -25.60
N GLU A 55 -20.98 68.27 -24.43
CA GLU A 55 -20.71 69.14 -23.30
C GLU A 55 -19.28 68.99 -22.76
N ILE A 56 -18.73 70.05 -22.16
CA ILE A 56 -17.43 69.99 -21.49
C ILE A 56 -17.56 69.13 -20.22
N ALA A 57 -16.85 68.01 -20.18
CA ALA A 57 -16.77 67.15 -19.00
C ALA A 57 -15.97 67.83 -17.89
N THR A 58 -16.67 68.46 -16.94
CA THR A 58 -16.03 69.07 -15.76
C THR A 58 -15.54 68.00 -14.79
N ALA A 59 -14.57 68.35 -13.93
CA ALA A 59 -14.08 67.44 -12.89
C ALA A 59 -15.21 66.94 -11.97
N ALA A 60 -16.18 67.80 -11.65
CA ALA A 60 -17.34 67.44 -10.84
C ALA A 60 -18.24 66.39 -11.53
N PHE A 61 -18.46 66.53 -12.85
CA PHE A 61 -19.22 65.54 -13.62
C PHE A 61 -18.52 64.17 -13.63
N VAL A 62 -17.20 64.13 -13.85
CA VAL A 62 -16.42 62.89 -13.83
C VAL A 62 -16.46 62.24 -12.44
N ALA A 63 -16.25 63.02 -11.38
CA ALA A 63 -16.32 62.51 -10.01
C ALA A 63 -17.71 61.92 -9.68
N ALA A 64 -18.78 62.58 -10.10
CA ALA A 64 -20.15 62.08 -9.91
C ALA A 64 -20.39 60.77 -10.67
N LYS A 65 -19.87 60.62 -11.89
CA LYS A 65 -19.97 59.37 -12.67
C LYS A 65 -19.20 58.22 -12.04
N VAL A 66 -17.99 58.47 -11.56
CA VAL A 66 -17.20 57.46 -10.84
C VAL A 66 -17.89 57.06 -9.54
N ALA A 67 -18.45 58.02 -8.81
CA ALA A 67 -19.22 57.74 -7.60
C ALA A 67 -20.49 56.92 -7.90
N GLN A 68 -21.21 57.20 -9.00
CA GLN A 68 -22.34 56.37 -9.44
C GLN A 68 -21.91 54.95 -9.79
N LEU A 69 -20.77 54.79 -10.47
CA LEU A 69 -20.22 53.48 -10.81
C LEU A 69 -19.87 52.68 -9.53
N VAL A 70 -19.17 53.31 -8.59
CA VAL A 70 -18.79 52.71 -7.29
C VAL A 70 -20.02 52.41 -6.43
N GLY A 71 -20.96 53.35 -6.35
CA GLY A 71 -22.17 53.25 -5.52
C GLY A 71 -23.23 52.29 -6.05
N SER A 72 -23.20 51.94 -7.35
CA SER A 72 -24.12 50.95 -7.93
C SER A 72 -23.75 49.52 -7.54
N ALA A 73 -22.53 49.27 -7.06
CA ALA A 73 -22.04 47.92 -6.77
C ALA A 73 -21.05 47.84 -5.58
N PRO A 74 -21.36 48.42 -4.40
CA PRO A 74 -20.46 48.39 -3.25
C PRO A 74 -20.17 46.96 -2.77
N GLU A 75 -21.19 46.09 -2.74
CA GLU A 75 -21.03 44.66 -2.37
C GLU A 75 -20.21 43.88 -3.40
N THR A 76 -20.29 44.23 -4.69
CA THR A 76 -19.48 43.59 -5.74
C THR A 76 -18.02 44.01 -5.66
N LEU A 77 -17.75 45.29 -5.36
CA LEU A 77 -16.40 45.79 -5.08
C LEU A 77 -15.80 45.10 -3.84
N ASP A 78 -16.61 44.91 -2.81
CA ASP A 78 -16.23 44.14 -1.62
C ASP A 78 -15.90 42.69 -1.99
N THR A 79 -16.76 42.03 -2.76
CA THR A 79 -16.52 40.66 -3.27
C THR A 79 -15.23 40.57 -4.10
N LEU A 80 -14.96 41.54 -4.97
CA LEU A 80 -13.73 41.59 -5.77
C LEU A 80 -12.49 41.74 -4.89
N LYS A 81 -12.60 42.54 -3.81
CA LYS A 81 -11.53 42.69 -2.82
C LYS A 81 -11.33 41.41 -2.01
N GLU A 82 -12.41 40.76 -1.56
CA GLU A 82 -12.37 39.48 -0.86
C GLU A 82 -11.71 38.40 -1.74
N LEU A 83 -12.06 38.32 -3.02
CA LEU A 83 -11.47 37.39 -3.97
C LEU A 83 -9.97 37.69 -4.19
N ALA A 84 -9.60 38.96 -4.36
CA ALA A 84 -8.20 39.35 -4.52
C ALA A 84 -7.37 38.99 -3.27
N ASP A 85 -7.91 39.26 -2.08
CA ASP A 85 -7.28 38.92 -0.80
C ASP A 85 -7.23 37.40 -0.59
N ALA A 86 -8.29 36.65 -0.93
CA ALA A 86 -8.33 35.19 -0.86
C ALA A 86 -7.33 34.52 -1.81
N LEU A 87 -7.05 35.13 -2.96
CA LEU A 87 -6.00 34.72 -3.90
C LEU A 87 -4.62 35.28 -3.54
N GLY A 88 -4.51 36.03 -2.44
CA GLY A 88 -3.25 36.57 -1.93
C GLY A 88 -2.65 37.70 -2.77
N ASN A 89 -3.47 38.40 -3.56
CA ASN A 89 -3.03 39.43 -4.51
C ASN A 89 -1.90 38.94 -5.44
N ASP A 90 -1.88 37.65 -5.80
CA ASP A 90 -0.82 37.00 -6.58
C ASP A 90 -1.04 37.19 -8.09
N PRO A 91 -0.20 37.99 -8.80
CA PRO A 91 -0.31 38.17 -10.25
C PRO A 91 -0.04 36.90 -11.05
N ASN A 92 0.63 35.92 -10.44
CA ASN A 92 1.00 34.64 -11.03
C ASN A 92 0.28 33.47 -10.33
N PHE A 93 -0.93 33.69 -9.78
CA PHE A 93 -1.68 32.69 -9.02
C PHE A 93 -1.68 31.30 -9.66
N ALA A 94 -1.94 31.21 -10.97
CA ALA A 94 -1.92 29.95 -11.70
C ALA A 94 -0.55 29.24 -11.63
N THR A 95 0.54 29.97 -11.87
CA THR A 95 1.92 29.46 -11.74
C THR A 95 2.23 29.04 -10.31
N THR A 96 1.84 29.84 -9.32
CA THR A 96 2.04 29.52 -7.90
C THR A 96 1.32 28.24 -7.50
N VAL A 97 0.04 28.09 -7.89
CA VAL A 97 -0.75 26.87 -7.64
C VAL A 97 -0.14 25.67 -8.36
N LEU A 98 0.27 25.84 -9.62
CA LEU A 98 0.95 24.78 -10.39
C LEU A 98 2.24 24.32 -9.72
N ASN A 99 3.08 25.25 -9.25
CA ASN A 99 4.31 24.93 -8.52
C ASN A 99 4.01 24.19 -7.20
N LYS A 100 2.97 24.64 -6.45
CA LYS A 100 2.53 23.96 -5.23
C LYS A 100 2.04 22.55 -5.51
N LEU A 101 1.31 22.32 -6.61
CA LEU A 101 0.82 21.00 -7.03
C LEU A 101 1.95 20.10 -7.53
N ALA A 102 2.87 20.63 -8.32
CA ALA A 102 4.03 19.89 -8.85
C ALA A 102 4.90 19.31 -7.72
N GLY A 103 4.94 19.95 -6.57
CA GLY A 103 5.66 19.48 -5.38
C GLY A 103 4.93 18.43 -4.54
N LYS A 104 3.63 18.16 -4.74
CA LYS A 104 2.85 17.27 -3.85
C LYS A 104 3.18 15.78 -3.95
N GLN A 105 3.73 15.32 -5.07
CA GLN A 105 4.29 13.97 -5.19
C GLN A 105 5.75 13.89 -4.70
N PRO A 106 6.64 14.87 -5.00
CA PRO A 106 8.02 14.93 -4.52
C PRO A 106 8.29 15.08 -3.01
N LEU A 107 7.28 15.32 -2.17
CA LEU A 107 7.49 15.63 -0.73
C LEU A 107 7.67 14.39 0.15
N ASP A 108 7.32 13.20 -0.34
CA ASP A 108 7.57 11.94 0.34
C ASP A 108 8.60 11.13 -0.46
N ASP A 109 9.78 10.89 0.14
CA ASP A 109 10.88 10.21 -0.53
C ASP A 109 10.48 8.80 -0.98
N THR A 110 9.62 8.12 -0.20
CA THR A 110 9.14 6.78 -0.52
C THR A 110 8.18 6.84 -1.71
N LEU A 111 7.20 7.73 -1.71
CA LEU A 111 6.23 7.87 -2.79
C LEU A 111 6.89 8.37 -4.08
N THR A 112 7.89 9.24 -3.96
CA THR A 112 8.73 9.68 -5.08
C THR A 112 9.47 8.49 -5.69
N ALA A 113 10.15 7.69 -4.85
CA ALA A 113 10.86 6.51 -5.29
C ALA A 113 9.92 5.46 -5.90
N LEU A 114 8.73 5.25 -5.33
CA LEU A 114 7.74 4.31 -5.83
C LEU A 114 7.05 4.77 -7.12
N SER A 115 6.91 6.08 -7.32
CA SER A 115 6.21 6.61 -8.47
C SER A 115 6.94 6.32 -9.77
N GLY A 116 6.18 5.89 -10.79
CA GLY A 116 6.74 5.59 -12.11
C GLY A 116 7.61 4.33 -12.19
N LYS A 117 7.81 3.60 -11.08
CA LYS A 117 8.47 2.28 -11.14
C LYS A 117 7.57 1.26 -11.82
N SER A 118 8.19 0.39 -12.62
CA SER A 118 7.56 -0.85 -13.07
C SER A 118 7.38 -1.82 -11.90
N VAL A 119 6.65 -2.93 -12.12
CA VAL A 119 6.53 -4.01 -11.13
C VAL A 119 7.91 -4.55 -10.72
N ASP A 120 8.83 -4.72 -11.67
CA ASP A 120 10.20 -5.17 -11.38
C ASP A 120 10.96 -4.15 -10.52
N GLY A 121 10.86 -2.87 -10.86
CA GLY A 121 11.47 -1.79 -10.08
C GLY A 121 10.89 -1.68 -8.67
N LEU A 122 9.61 -2.02 -8.48
CA LEU A 122 8.97 -2.09 -7.17
C LEU A 122 9.54 -3.24 -6.34
N ILE A 123 9.63 -4.44 -6.92
CA ILE A 123 10.19 -5.64 -6.28
C ILE A 123 11.63 -5.38 -5.83
N GLU A 124 12.42 -4.69 -6.64
CA GLU A 124 13.77 -4.26 -6.29
C GLU A 124 13.76 -3.25 -5.13
N TYR A 125 12.92 -2.22 -5.21
CA TYR A 125 12.83 -1.18 -4.18
C TYR A 125 12.47 -1.73 -2.79
N VAL A 126 11.54 -2.68 -2.72
CA VAL A 126 11.15 -3.33 -1.45
C VAL A 126 12.07 -4.49 -1.04
N GLY A 127 13.09 -4.82 -1.85
CA GLY A 127 14.04 -5.89 -1.55
C GLY A 127 13.46 -7.30 -1.65
N LEU A 128 12.34 -7.49 -2.37
CA LEU A 128 11.66 -8.79 -2.47
C LEU A 128 12.24 -9.72 -3.56
N ARG A 129 13.23 -9.27 -4.34
CA ARG A 129 13.79 -10.04 -5.45
C ARG A 129 14.34 -11.40 -4.99
N GLU A 130 15.17 -11.40 -3.94
CA GLU A 130 15.77 -12.62 -3.39
C GLU A 130 14.71 -13.53 -2.75
N THR A 131 13.74 -12.97 -2.02
CA THR A 131 12.63 -13.74 -1.46
C THR A 131 11.83 -14.47 -2.53
N ILE A 132 11.54 -13.82 -3.66
CA ILE A 132 10.83 -14.44 -4.79
C ILE A 132 11.67 -15.56 -5.40
N ASN A 133 12.98 -15.36 -5.55
CA ASN A 133 13.89 -16.39 -6.08
C ASN A 133 13.92 -17.63 -5.17
N HIS A 134 14.12 -17.42 -3.86
CA HIS A 134 14.11 -18.52 -2.89
C HIS A 134 12.76 -19.24 -2.82
N ALA A 135 11.64 -18.50 -2.93
CA ALA A 135 10.31 -19.11 -2.96
C ALA A 135 10.08 -19.94 -4.23
N ALA A 136 10.58 -19.47 -5.39
CA ALA A 136 10.53 -20.23 -6.63
C ALA A 136 11.29 -21.56 -6.49
N ASP A 137 12.48 -21.54 -5.89
CA ASP A 137 13.30 -22.74 -5.66
C ASP A 137 12.67 -23.70 -4.64
N ALA A 138 12.10 -23.19 -3.54
CA ALA A 138 11.43 -24.01 -2.53
C ALA A 138 10.15 -24.70 -3.04
N LEU A 139 9.46 -24.08 -4.01
CA LEU A 139 8.26 -24.66 -4.65
C LEU A 139 8.58 -25.62 -5.80
N LEU A 140 9.86 -25.80 -6.16
CA LEU A 140 10.26 -26.83 -7.12
C LEU A 140 9.99 -28.21 -6.53
N LYS A 141 8.82 -28.77 -6.86
CA LYS A 141 8.44 -30.16 -6.56
C LYS A 141 9.45 -31.17 -7.10
N SER A 142 10.30 -30.79 -8.05
CA SER A 142 11.40 -31.63 -8.52
C SER A 142 12.53 -31.76 -7.50
N GLN A 143 12.65 -30.83 -6.54
CA GLN A 143 13.68 -30.88 -5.51
C GLN A 143 13.28 -31.72 -4.30
N ASN A 144 11.99 -31.84 -3.91
CA ASN A 144 11.48 -32.79 -2.87
C ASN A 144 12.50 -33.22 -1.79
N GLY A 145 13.11 -32.25 -1.08
CA GLY A 145 14.12 -32.52 -0.04
C GLY A 145 15.57 -32.64 -0.54
N GLY A 146 15.89 -32.16 -1.73
CA GLY A 146 17.23 -32.13 -2.32
C GLY A 146 18.19 -31.24 -1.52
N ASP A 147 17.64 -30.16 -0.96
CA ASP A 147 18.25 -29.20 -0.05
C ASP A 147 18.51 -29.75 1.37
N ILE A 148 17.94 -30.91 1.72
CA ILE A 148 18.19 -31.52 3.03
C ILE A 148 19.67 -31.95 3.11
N PRO A 149 20.46 -31.33 4.02
CA PRO A 149 21.90 -31.59 4.10
C PRO A 149 22.21 -33.02 4.53
N GLU A 150 21.45 -33.53 5.49
CA GLU A 150 21.56 -34.89 6.02
C GLU A 150 20.25 -35.65 5.82
N LYS A 151 19.99 -36.07 4.59
CA LYS A 151 18.81 -36.88 4.25
C LYS A 151 18.61 -38.08 5.18
N PRO A 152 19.66 -38.84 5.57
CA PRO A 152 19.49 -39.94 6.53
C PRO A 152 18.97 -39.49 7.91
N LEU A 153 19.53 -38.41 8.47
CA LEU A 153 19.11 -37.88 9.77
C LEU A 153 17.70 -37.29 9.71
N PHE A 154 17.37 -36.58 8.62
CA PHE A 154 16.02 -36.09 8.39
C PHE A 154 15.00 -37.22 8.36
N VAL A 155 15.26 -38.25 7.56
CA VAL A 155 14.41 -39.46 7.46
C VAL A 155 14.28 -40.16 8.81
N GLN A 156 15.36 -40.24 9.60
CA GLN A 156 15.34 -40.74 10.98
C GLN A 156 14.43 -39.90 11.89
N ASN A 157 14.55 -38.58 11.85
CA ASN A 157 13.77 -37.68 12.70
C ASN A 157 12.28 -37.70 12.38
N ILE A 158 11.91 -37.90 11.11
CA ILE A 158 10.50 -37.98 10.68
C ILE A 158 9.92 -39.41 10.68
N GLY A 159 10.74 -40.43 10.95
CA GLY A 159 10.30 -41.83 10.96
C GLY A 159 9.92 -42.42 9.59
N ALA A 160 10.42 -41.84 8.49
CA ALA A 160 10.14 -42.32 7.14
C ALA A 160 11.09 -43.47 6.73
N LEU A 161 10.67 -44.28 5.75
CA LEU A 161 11.48 -45.38 5.19
C LEU A 161 12.10 -44.96 3.85
N PRO A 162 13.44 -44.99 3.68
CA PRO A 162 14.06 -44.63 2.40
C PRO A 162 13.87 -45.71 1.33
N ALA A 163 13.78 -45.30 0.05
CA ALA A 163 13.36 -46.13 -1.08
C ALA A 163 14.33 -47.26 -1.50
N SER A 164 15.60 -47.23 -1.07
CA SER A 164 16.65 -48.14 -1.59
C SER A 164 17.52 -48.81 -0.54
N GLY A 165 17.17 -48.79 0.75
CA GLY A 165 18.01 -49.48 1.73
C GLY A 165 17.58 -49.34 3.18
N THR A 166 17.70 -50.48 3.86
CA THR A 166 17.50 -50.79 5.29
C THR A 166 16.98 -49.65 6.14
N ALA A 167 15.74 -49.84 6.57
CA ALA A 167 15.10 -49.07 7.61
C ALA A 167 16.07 -48.61 8.70
N VAL A 168 15.96 -47.33 9.05
CA VAL A 168 16.39 -46.84 10.35
C VAL A 168 15.57 -47.61 11.39
N ALA A 169 16.07 -48.74 11.85
CA ALA A 169 15.47 -49.61 12.87
C ALA A 169 14.03 -50.16 12.65
N ALA A 170 13.36 -49.91 11.53
CA ALA A 170 12.06 -50.53 11.24
C ALA A 170 12.22 -51.99 10.74
N ASN A 171 11.63 -52.93 11.50
CA ASN A 171 11.52 -54.38 11.27
C ASN A 171 12.70 -55.31 11.63
N ARG A 172 13.68 -54.89 12.44
CA ARG A 172 14.33 -55.91 13.30
C ARG A 172 13.34 -56.22 14.42
N LEU A 173 12.68 -57.37 14.37
CA LEU A 173 11.93 -57.90 15.50
C LEU A 173 12.95 -58.13 16.63
N ALA A 174 13.02 -57.18 17.56
CA ALA A 174 13.92 -57.27 18.70
C ALA A 174 13.37 -58.29 19.69
N SER A 175 14.27 -59.10 20.28
CA SER A 175 13.91 -59.96 21.41
C SER A 175 13.37 -59.10 22.54
N ARG A 176 12.24 -59.50 23.13
CA ARG A 176 11.70 -58.92 24.36
C ARG A 176 12.39 -59.45 25.62
N GLY A 177 13.51 -60.16 25.47
CA GLY A 177 14.13 -60.89 26.55
C GLY A 177 13.28 -62.08 26.98
N ALA A 178 13.46 -62.52 28.22
CA ALA A 178 12.76 -63.68 28.75
C ALA A 178 11.23 -63.47 28.78
N LEU A 179 10.49 -64.32 28.07
CA LEU A 179 9.03 -64.34 28.08
C LEU A 179 8.54 -65.46 29.03
N PRO A 180 7.53 -65.18 29.88
CA PRO A 180 6.97 -66.20 30.77
C PRO A 180 6.26 -67.28 29.97
N ALA A 181 6.29 -68.51 30.50
CA ALA A 181 5.52 -69.64 29.99
C ALA A 181 4.02 -69.32 30.02
N LEU A 182 3.33 -69.44 28.89
CA LEU A 182 1.86 -69.40 28.87
C LEU A 182 1.31 -70.80 29.14
N THR A 183 0.35 -70.89 30.05
CA THR A 183 -0.35 -72.13 30.46
C THR A 183 -1.83 -71.86 30.64
N GLY A 184 -2.63 -72.92 30.63
CA GLY A 184 -4.08 -72.78 30.78
C GLY A 184 -4.73 -72.09 29.56
N ALA A 185 -5.80 -71.34 29.81
CA ALA A 185 -6.35 -70.33 28.90
C ALA A 185 -5.63 -68.96 28.93
N THR A 186 -4.44 -68.86 29.54
CA THR A 186 -3.74 -67.56 29.70
C THR A 186 -3.11 -67.11 28.38
N ARG A 187 -3.45 -65.90 27.94
CA ARG A 187 -2.84 -65.23 26.78
C ARG A 187 -1.82 -64.18 27.21
N GLY A 188 -0.81 -63.94 26.38
CA GLY A 188 0.13 -62.84 26.59
C GLY A 188 -0.56 -61.47 26.45
N SER A 189 -0.05 -60.44 27.11
CA SER A 189 -0.61 -59.07 27.02
C SER A 189 -0.28 -58.33 25.73
N ASP A 190 0.60 -58.90 24.90
CA ASP A 190 1.18 -58.25 23.74
C ASP A 190 0.45 -58.64 22.44
N SER A 191 0.25 -57.67 21.54
CA SER A 191 -0.44 -57.86 20.25
C SER A 191 0.54 -57.82 19.06
N GLY A 192 0.36 -58.69 18.07
CA GLY A 192 1.15 -58.75 16.84
C GLY A 192 2.17 -59.89 16.77
N LEU A 193 3.29 -59.66 16.07
CA LEU A 193 4.40 -60.62 15.96
C LEU A 193 5.46 -60.31 17.03
N ILE A 194 5.67 -61.24 17.96
CA ILE A 194 6.53 -61.04 19.12
C ILE A 194 7.66 -62.07 19.10
N MET A 195 8.89 -61.62 19.36
CA MET A 195 10.05 -62.47 19.56
C MET A 195 10.57 -62.34 20.99
N GLY A 196 10.99 -63.45 21.57
CA GLY A 196 11.64 -63.44 22.87
C GLY A 196 12.41 -64.72 23.14
N GLU A 197 12.91 -64.80 24.37
CA GLU A 197 13.70 -65.91 24.87
C GLU A 197 12.89 -66.70 25.89
N VAL A 198 13.14 -68.00 25.93
CA VAL A 198 12.56 -68.92 26.90
C VAL A 198 13.66 -69.32 27.87
N TYR A 199 13.44 -69.10 29.17
CA TYR A 199 14.38 -69.44 30.24
C TYR A 199 13.66 -70.13 31.40
N ASN A 200 14.20 -71.25 31.86
CA ASN A 200 13.68 -72.05 32.98
C ASN A 200 12.22 -72.48 32.81
N ASN A 201 11.80 -72.72 31.57
CA ASN A 201 10.40 -72.98 31.21
C ASN A 201 9.92 -74.42 31.51
N GLY A 202 10.85 -75.34 31.79
CA GLY A 202 10.52 -76.75 32.02
C GLY A 202 10.19 -77.47 30.70
N TYR A 203 8.93 -77.88 30.52
CA TYR A 203 8.45 -78.57 29.32
C TYR A 203 8.00 -77.55 28.23
N PRO A 204 8.30 -77.77 26.94
CA PRO A 204 8.96 -78.93 26.34
C PRO A 204 10.49 -78.81 26.34
N THR A 205 11.02 -77.60 26.58
CA THR A 205 12.44 -77.33 26.79
C THR A 205 12.62 -76.23 27.82
N GLN A 206 13.73 -76.31 28.56
CA GLN A 206 14.09 -75.35 29.59
C GLN A 206 14.57 -74.01 28.99
N TYR A 207 15.19 -74.04 27.80
CA TYR A 207 15.79 -72.86 27.16
C TYR A 207 15.55 -72.82 25.64
N GLY A 208 15.32 -71.64 25.08
CA GLY A 208 15.07 -71.49 23.65
C GLY A 208 14.73 -70.07 23.18
N ASN A 209 14.37 -69.96 21.91
CA ASN A 209 13.79 -68.74 21.32
C ASN A 209 12.34 -69.00 20.92
N ILE A 210 11.46 -68.03 21.15
CA ILE A 210 10.04 -68.15 20.82
C ILE A 210 9.59 -67.04 19.88
N LEU A 211 8.78 -67.44 18.89
CA LEU A 211 8.02 -66.55 18.04
C LEU A 211 6.54 -66.71 18.41
N ARG A 212 5.89 -65.63 18.86
CA ARG A 212 4.45 -65.60 19.12
C ARG A 212 3.75 -64.79 18.06
N LEU A 213 2.71 -65.38 17.47
CA LEU A 213 1.78 -64.71 16.57
C LEU A 213 0.49 -64.53 17.35
N THR A 214 0.11 -63.28 17.64
CA THR A 214 -1.11 -62.99 18.40
C THR A 214 -2.17 -62.32 17.55
N GLY A 215 -3.44 -62.63 17.82
CA GLY A 215 -4.57 -62.17 17.03
C GLY A 215 -5.91 -62.53 17.67
N THR A 216 -6.92 -62.90 16.89
CA THR A 216 -8.16 -63.48 17.46
C THR A 216 -7.86 -64.84 18.09
N GLY A 217 -7.01 -65.66 17.45
CA GLY A 217 -6.33 -66.80 18.04
C GLY A 217 -4.81 -66.60 18.00
N ASP A 218 -4.08 -67.40 18.79
CA ASP A 218 -2.63 -67.27 18.95
C ASP A 218 -1.87 -68.54 18.52
N GLY A 219 -0.61 -68.37 18.15
CA GLY A 219 0.30 -69.46 17.81
C GLY A 219 1.72 -69.20 18.28
N GLU A 220 2.41 -70.27 18.68
CA GLU A 220 3.79 -70.19 19.14
C GLU A 220 4.68 -71.21 18.42
N ILE A 221 5.86 -70.75 18.02
CA ILE A 221 6.96 -71.60 17.55
C ILE A 221 8.12 -71.42 18.52
N LEU A 222 8.55 -72.52 19.14
CA LEU A 222 9.66 -72.55 20.10
C LEU A 222 10.80 -73.38 19.53
N ILE A 223 11.98 -72.77 19.40
CA ILE A 223 13.21 -73.47 19.03
C ILE A 223 14.06 -73.60 20.29
N GLY A 224 14.20 -74.84 20.77
CA GLY A 224 15.02 -75.14 21.95
C GLY A 224 16.50 -74.98 21.65
N TRP A 225 17.27 -74.57 22.66
CA TRP A 225 18.73 -74.60 22.56
C TRP A 225 19.21 -76.01 22.87
N SER A 226 20.01 -76.60 21.99
CA SER A 226 20.45 -78.00 22.08
C SER A 226 21.48 -78.28 23.18
N GLY A 227 21.98 -77.24 23.85
CA GLY A 227 22.99 -77.32 24.91
C GLY A 227 24.39 -77.74 24.43
N THR A 228 24.53 -78.20 23.18
CA THR A 228 25.80 -78.61 22.56
C THR A 228 25.97 -77.90 21.22
N ASN A 229 27.09 -77.19 21.04
CA ASN A 229 27.37 -76.45 19.81
C ASN A 229 27.31 -77.37 18.59
N GLY A 230 26.48 -77.01 17.60
CA GLY A 230 26.31 -77.75 16.35
C GLY A 230 25.37 -78.96 16.42
N ALA A 231 24.81 -79.31 17.58
CA ALA A 231 23.80 -80.35 17.69
C ALA A 231 22.42 -79.86 17.22
N PRO A 232 21.56 -80.73 16.65
CA PRO A 232 20.20 -80.36 16.25
C PRO A 232 19.40 -79.75 17.40
N ALA A 233 18.73 -78.63 17.15
CA ALA A 233 17.79 -78.00 18.06
C ALA A 233 16.41 -78.65 17.93
N PRO A 234 15.72 -78.98 19.02
CA PRO A 234 14.33 -79.37 18.95
C PRO A 234 13.47 -78.15 18.60
N ALA A 235 12.45 -78.35 17.77
CA ALA A 235 11.46 -77.35 17.40
C ALA A 235 10.09 -77.81 17.86
N TYR A 236 9.33 -76.90 18.46
CA TYR A 236 8.01 -77.18 19.00
C TYR A 236 7.01 -76.16 18.50
N ILE A 237 5.77 -76.61 18.29
CA ILE A 237 4.66 -75.75 17.88
C ILE A 237 3.44 -75.99 18.75
N ARG A 238 2.71 -74.91 19.06
CA ARG A 238 1.40 -74.99 19.69
C ARG A 238 0.49 -73.84 19.26
N SER A 239 -0.79 -73.97 19.55
CA SER A 239 -1.81 -72.98 19.19
C SER A 239 -2.84 -72.79 20.30
N HIS A 240 -3.52 -71.65 20.26
CA HIS A 240 -4.64 -71.30 21.12
C HIS A 240 -5.78 -70.76 20.25
N ARG A 241 -6.96 -71.37 20.36
CA ARG A 241 -8.14 -71.02 19.53
C ARG A 241 -8.70 -69.64 19.92
N ASP A 242 -9.47 -69.05 19.01
CA ASP A 242 -10.16 -67.77 19.12
C ASP A 242 -11.40 -67.76 20.04
N THR A 243 -11.33 -68.40 21.21
CA THR A 243 -12.42 -68.40 22.22
C THR A 243 -11.88 -68.19 23.63
N ALA A 244 -12.67 -67.55 24.51
CA ALA A 244 -12.22 -67.11 25.84
C ALA A 244 -11.79 -68.25 26.77
N ASP A 245 -12.42 -69.42 26.65
CA ASP A 245 -12.12 -70.61 27.47
C ASP A 245 -11.22 -71.63 26.75
N ALA A 246 -10.62 -71.25 25.61
CA ALA A 246 -9.72 -72.16 24.92
C ALA A 246 -8.44 -72.35 25.73
N GLU A 247 -7.99 -73.58 25.85
CA GLU A 247 -6.71 -73.92 26.44
C GLU A 247 -5.62 -73.93 25.36
N TRP A 248 -4.39 -73.61 25.73
CA TRP A 248 -3.24 -73.87 24.86
C TRP A 248 -3.16 -75.36 24.52
N SER A 249 -2.92 -75.69 23.25
CA SER A 249 -2.58 -77.06 22.89
C SER A 249 -1.28 -77.48 23.58
N GLU A 250 -1.16 -78.79 23.83
CA GLU A 250 0.14 -79.37 24.16
C GLU A 250 1.17 -79.03 23.07
N TRP A 251 2.44 -79.01 23.47
CA TRP A 251 3.55 -78.82 22.54
C TRP A 251 3.73 -80.08 21.67
N ALA A 252 3.74 -79.90 20.36
CA ALA A 252 4.04 -80.92 19.36
C ALA A 252 5.46 -80.79 18.82
#